data_AF-A0A359FTW3-F1
#
_entry.id   AF-A0A359FTW3-F1
#
_cell.length_a   1.000
_cell.length_b   1.000
_cell.length_c   1.000
_cell.angle_alpha   90.00
_cell.angle_beta   90.00
_cell.angle_gamma   90.00
#
_symmetry.space_group_name_H-M   'P 1'
#
loop_
_entity.id
_entity.type
_entity.pdbx_description
1 polymer ?
#
loop_
_entity_poly.entity_id
_entity_poly.type
_entity_poly.pdbx_seq_one_letter_code
_entity_poly.pdbx_strand_id
1 'polypeptide(L)'
;SCLDPKRADDLYPYKDLSGCGVGFKFMQAFCLHHGFPLEPLYKYLDLVAVSIASDIVPVTGENRIMASFGLQQLNKEPRTGLQSIIRIANMEGKEMVMSDIVFK
;
A
#
# COMPACT_ATOMS: atom_id res chain seq x y z
N SER A 1 1.83 -3.51 -20.14
CA SER A 1 3.19 -2.93 -20.00
C SER A 1 3.73 -3.38 -18.67
N CYS A 2 4.83 -4.15 -18.63
CA CYS A 2 5.40 -4.67 -17.38
C CYS A 2 6.15 -3.54 -16.66
N LEU A 3 5.74 -3.19 -15.43
CA LEU A 3 6.44 -2.27 -14.54
C LEU A 3 7.39 -3.10 -13.66
N ASP A 4 8.67 -3.08 -13.99
CA ASP A 4 9.72 -3.78 -13.25
C ASP A 4 10.67 -2.75 -12.61
N PRO A 5 10.63 -2.55 -11.28
CA PRO A 5 11.50 -1.61 -10.56
C PRO A 5 12.98 -2.04 -10.53
N LYS A 6 13.35 -3.22 -11.07
CA LYS A 6 14.75 -3.67 -11.17
C LYS A 6 15.40 -3.40 -12.54
N ARG A 7 14.79 -2.57 -13.39
CA ARG A 7 15.43 -2.12 -14.63
C ARG A 7 16.66 -1.24 -14.32
N ALA A 8 17.76 -1.51 -15.01
CA ALA A 8 19.05 -0.82 -14.83
C ALA A 8 18.99 0.68 -15.19
N ASP A 9 17.98 1.07 -15.95
CA ASP A 9 17.65 2.40 -16.45
C ASP A 9 16.65 3.17 -15.56
N ASP A 10 16.34 2.64 -14.37
CA ASP A 10 15.40 3.27 -13.46
C ASP A 10 16.06 4.40 -12.64
N LEU A 11 15.60 5.64 -12.85
CA LEU A 11 16.03 6.85 -12.14
C LEU A 11 15.22 7.10 -10.86
N TYR A 12 14.27 6.22 -10.52
CA TYR A 12 13.40 6.44 -9.38
C TYR A 12 14.19 6.36 -8.06
N PRO A 13 14.07 7.37 -7.16
CA PRO A 13 14.96 7.51 -6.00
C PRO A 13 14.75 6.46 -4.91
N TYR A 14 13.58 5.80 -4.88
CA TYR A 14 13.25 4.80 -3.88
C TYR A 14 13.02 3.42 -4.52
N LYS A 15 14.01 2.52 -4.39
CA LYS A 15 14.07 1.23 -5.09
C LYS A 15 13.27 0.10 -4.44
N ASP A 16 12.92 0.27 -3.18
CA ASP A 16 12.33 -0.78 -2.36
C ASP A 16 10.79 -0.73 -2.34
N LEU A 17 10.14 -0.08 -3.32
CA LEU A 17 8.68 -0.05 -3.41
C LEU A 17 8.10 -1.46 -3.49
N SER A 18 7.01 -1.72 -2.75
CA SER A 18 6.23 -2.95 -2.94
C SER A 18 5.62 -3.01 -4.34
N GLY A 19 5.25 -4.20 -4.80
CA GLY A 19 4.66 -4.38 -6.13
C GLY A 19 3.42 -3.51 -6.33
N CYS A 20 2.56 -3.42 -5.32
CA CYS A 20 1.40 -2.53 -5.35
C CYS A 20 1.79 -1.04 -5.16
N GLY A 21 2.85 -0.76 -4.39
CA GLY A 21 3.42 0.58 -4.23
C GLY A 21 3.88 1.18 -5.55
N VAL A 22 4.53 0.40 -6.42
CA VAL A 22 4.91 0.84 -7.78
C VAL A 22 3.67 1.25 -8.59
N GLY A 23 2.62 0.40 -8.59
CA GLY A 23 1.36 0.69 -9.28
C GLY A 23 0.66 1.94 -8.75
N PHE A 24 0.66 2.13 -7.43
CA PHE A 24 0.12 3.31 -6.78
C PHE A 24 0.86 4.58 -7.21
N LYS A 25 2.19 4.57 -7.19
CA LYS A 25 3.01 5.71 -7.61
C LYS A 25 2.87 6.02 -9.09
N PHE A 26 2.73 4.99 -9.93
CA PHE A 26 2.41 5.15 -11.34
C PHE A 26 1.06 5.86 -11.53
N MET A 27 0.01 5.41 -10.84
CA MET A 27 -1.31 6.04 -10.91
C MET A 27 -1.28 7.46 -10.35
N GLN A 28 -0.53 7.70 -9.28
CA GLN A 28 -0.33 9.04 -8.72
C GLN A 28 0.30 9.98 -9.75
N ALA A 29 1.38 9.55 -10.41
CA ALA A 29 2.02 10.31 -11.47
C ALA A 29 1.09 10.54 -12.67
N PHE A 30 0.31 9.53 -13.06
CA PHE A 30 -0.69 9.63 -14.12
C PHE A 30 -1.77 10.67 -13.79
N CYS A 31 -2.32 10.64 -12.57
CA CYS A 31 -3.31 11.62 -12.12
C CYS A 31 -2.73 13.04 -12.12
N LEU A 32 -1.51 13.22 -11.60
CA LEU A 32 -0.83 14.51 -11.60
C LEU A 32 -0.59 15.04 -13.02
N HIS A 33 -0.17 14.19 -13.94
CA HIS A 33 0.08 14.57 -15.33
C HIS A 33 -1.18 14.98 -16.08
N HIS A 34 -2.31 14.31 -15.80
CA HIS A 34 -3.60 14.58 -16.45
C HIS A 34 -4.51 15.54 -15.66
N GLY A 35 -4.06 16.05 -14.52
CA GLY A 35 -4.85 16.95 -13.67
C GLY A 35 -6.05 16.28 -12.98
N PHE A 36 -6.01 14.95 -12.79
CA PHE A 36 -7.05 14.23 -12.04
C PHE A 36 -6.86 14.37 -10.52
N PRO A 37 -7.96 14.38 -9.75
CA PRO A 37 -7.90 14.38 -8.28
C PRO A 37 -7.22 13.11 -7.74
N LEU A 38 -6.43 13.25 -6.68
CA LEU A 38 -5.73 12.15 -6.01
C LEU A 38 -6.55 11.50 -4.89
N GLU A 39 -7.59 12.18 -4.42
CA GLU A 39 -8.47 11.72 -3.34
C GLU A 39 -9.07 10.32 -3.61
N PRO A 40 -9.49 9.96 -4.85
CA PRO A 40 -9.93 8.60 -5.15
C PRO A 40 -8.81 7.56 -5.01
N LEU A 41 -7.57 7.94 -5.35
CA LEU A 41 -6.42 7.06 -5.28
C LEU A 41 -6.05 6.73 -3.82
N TYR A 42 -6.17 7.70 -2.90
CA TYR A 42 -5.90 7.48 -1.48
C TYR A 42 -6.79 6.44 -0.81
N LYS A 43 -7.95 6.11 -1.39
CA LYS A 43 -8.83 5.01 -0.91
C LYS A 43 -8.27 3.61 -1.14
N TYR A 44 -7.14 3.50 -1.84
CA TYR A 44 -6.45 2.23 -2.10
C TYR A 44 -5.17 2.09 -1.26
N LEU A 45 -4.88 3.04 -0.37
CA LEU A 45 -3.70 2.98 0.51
C LEU A 45 -3.75 1.79 1.47
N ASP A 46 -4.96 1.37 1.88
CA ASP A 46 -5.18 0.17 2.66
C ASP A 46 -4.65 -1.09 1.95
N LEU A 47 -4.91 -1.25 0.65
CA LEU A 47 -4.39 -2.34 -0.16
C LEU A 47 -2.87 -2.23 -0.35
N VAL A 48 -2.35 -1.02 -0.52
CA VAL A 48 -0.90 -0.78 -0.62
C VAL A 48 -0.20 -1.17 0.69
N ALA A 49 -0.78 -0.83 1.84
CA ALA A 49 -0.27 -1.22 3.15
C ALA A 49 -0.23 -2.75 3.31
N VAL A 50 -1.30 -3.44 2.90
CA VAL A 50 -1.32 -4.92 2.91
C VAL A 50 -0.23 -5.48 1.99
N SER A 51 -0.06 -4.94 0.77
CA SER A 51 1.02 -5.38 -0.13
C SER A 51 2.42 -5.11 0.41
N ILE A 52 2.65 -3.98 1.07
CA ILE A 52 3.95 -3.68 1.70
C ILE A 52 4.26 -4.72 2.79
N ALA A 53 3.26 -5.09 3.60
CA ALA A 53 3.41 -6.15 4.59
C ALA A 53 3.66 -7.51 3.92
N SER A 54 2.88 -7.88 2.90
CA SER A 54 3.00 -9.17 2.21
C SER A 54 4.30 -9.35 1.43
N ASP A 55 4.85 -8.28 0.84
CA ASP A 55 6.08 -8.35 0.06
C ASP A 55 7.35 -8.40 0.94
N ILE A 56 7.20 -8.28 2.28
CA ILE A 56 8.30 -8.25 3.27
C ILE A 56 9.40 -7.25 2.86
N VAL A 57 8.98 -6.11 2.31
CA VAL A 57 9.89 -5.03 1.90
C VAL A 57 10.20 -4.10 3.07
N PRO A 58 11.34 -3.39 3.05
CA PRO A 58 11.62 -2.36 4.03
C PRO A 58 10.48 -1.33 4.14
N VAL A 59 9.92 -1.19 5.34
CA VAL A 59 8.95 -0.13 5.68
C VAL A 59 9.71 1.17 5.99
N THR A 60 10.48 1.63 5.00
CA THR A 60 11.27 2.88 5.05
C THR A 60 10.78 3.83 3.95
N GLY A 61 11.33 5.05 3.93
CA GLY A 61 11.04 6.04 2.89
C GLY A 61 9.55 6.17 2.54
N GLU A 62 9.22 5.90 1.28
CA GLU A 62 7.84 6.02 0.77
C GLU A 62 6.92 4.90 1.24
N ASN A 63 7.43 3.67 1.36
CA ASN A 63 6.66 2.55 1.89
C ASN A 63 6.17 2.88 3.29
N ARG A 64 7.01 3.47 4.14
CA ARG A 64 6.61 3.85 5.51
C ARG A 64 5.41 4.79 5.51
N ILE A 65 5.41 5.79 4.63
CA ILE A 65 4.35 6.79 4.57
C ILE A 65 3.05 6.13 4.09
N MET A 66 3.11 5.40 2.97
CA MET A 66 1.95 4.70 2.40
C MET A 66 1.38 3.67 3.37
N ALA A 67 2.25 2.88 4.01
CA ALA A 67 1.93 1.90 5.03
C ALA A 67 1.22 2.55 6.22
N SER A 68 1.75 3.66 6.74
CA SER A 68 1.17 4.37 7.89
C SER A 68 -0.25 4.87 7.60
N PHE A 69 -0.46 5.51 6.45
CA PHE A 69 -1.79 6.01 6.07
C PHE A 69 -2.76 4.87 5.73
N GLY A 70 -2.29 3.84 5.04
CA GLY A 70 -3.09 2.66 4.73
C GLY A 70 -3.53 1.91 5.98
N LEU A 71 -2.66 1.79 6.99
CA LEU A 71 -3.00 1.18 8.27
C LEU A 71 -4.02 2.00 9.07
N GLN A 72 -3.88 3.33 9.08
CA GLN A 72 -4.88 4.22 9.69
C GLN A 72 -6.25 4.06 9.02
N GLN A 73 -6.29 3.98 7.70
CA GLN A 73 -7.52 3.73 6.95
C GLN A 73 -8.10 2.35 7.26
N LEU A 74 -7.23 1.33 7.31
CA LEU A 74 -7.61 -0.04 7.63
C LEU A 74 -8.20 -0.18 9.04
N ASN A 75 -7.66 0.54 10.03
CA ASN A 75 -8.16 0.54 11.41
C ASN A 75 -9.43 1.38 11.59
N LYS A 76 -9.62 2.43 10.78
CA LYS A 76 -10.78 3.33 10.90
C LYS A 76 -11.99 2.84 10.13
N GLU A 77 -11.82 2.48 8.87
CA GLU A 77 -12.89 2.09 7.96
C GLU A 77 -12.36 1.11 6.89
N PRO A 78 -12.11 -0.16 7.27
CA PRO A 78 -11.61 -1.16 6.33
C PRO A 78 -12.65 -1.46 5.26
N ARG A 79 -12.19 -1.67 4.02
CA ARG A 79 -13.05 -2.06 2.90
C ARG A 79 -13.66 -3.44 3.15
N THR A 80 -14.84 -3.70 2.59
CA THR A 80 -15.57 -4.97 2.76
C THR A 80 -14.72 -6.21 2.45
N GLY A 81 -13.85 -6.15 1.43
CA GLY A 81 -12.91 -7.24 1.13
C GLY A 81 -11.91 -7.49 2.25
N LEU A 82 -11.33 -6.43 2.82
CA LEU A 82 -10.37 -6.52 3.91
C LEU A 82 -11.06 -6.87 5.24
N GLN A 83 -12.29 -6.42 5.48
CA GLN A 83 -13.10 -6.83 6.64
C GLN A 83 -13.26 -8.35 6.72
N SER A 84 -13.53 -9.01 5.59
CA SER A 84 -13.62 -10.47 5.54
C SER A 84 -12.30 -11.14 5.92
N ILE A 85 -11.16 -10.60 5.46
CA ILE A 85 -9.83 -11.10 5.80
C ILE A 85 -9.54 -10.92 7.30
N ILE A 86 -9.82 -9.73 7.84
CA ILE A 86 -9.66 -9.40 9.27
C ILE A 86 -10.48 -10.36 10.15
N ARG A 87 -11.71 -10.69 9.71
CA ARG A 87 -12.58 -11.66 10.39
C ARG A 87 -11.98 -13.06 10.38
N ILE A 88 -11.51 -13.53 9.23
CA ILE A 88 -10.88 -14.86 9.09
C ILE A 88 -9.59 -14.93 9.94
N ALA A 89 -8.82 -13.84 10.00
CA ALA A 89 -7.61 -13.71 10.83
C ALA A 89 -7.89 -13.58 12.34
N ASN A 90 -9.17 -13.54 12.76
CA ASN A 90 -9.60 -13.30 14.14
C ASN A 90 -8.99 -12.01 14.74
N MET A 91 -9.02 -10.95 13.94
CA MET A 91 -8.45 -9.64 14.24
C MET A 91 -9.50 -8.53 14.40
N GLU A 92 -10.79 -8.88 14.36
CA GLU A 92 -11.88 -7.93 14.47
C GLU A 92 -11.84 -7.18 15.82
N GLY A 93 -11.96 -5.85 15.76
CA GLY A 93 -11.96 -4.98 16.96
C GLY A 93 -10.59 -4.72 17.59
N LYS A 94 -9.49 -5.18 16.98
CA LYS A 94 -8.12 -4.88 17.43
C LYS A 94 -7.50 -3.80 16.56
N GLU A 95 -6.68 -2.95 17.17
CA GLU A 95 -5.81 -2.05 16.43
C GLU A 95 -4.74 -2.90 15.73
N MET A 96 -4.77 -2.90 14.39
CA MET A 96 -3.83 -3.66 13.61
C MET A 96 -2.53 -2.89 13.46
N VAL A 97 -1.42 -3.60 13.59
CA VAL A 97 -0.09 -3.11 13.23
C VAL A 97 0.47 -3.88 12.04
N MET A 98 1.47 -3.31 11.37
CA MET A 98 2.09 -3.92 10.18
C MET A 98 2.54 -5.37 10.41
N SER A 99 3.08 -5.68 11.59
CA SER A 99 3.48 -7.04 11.94
C SER A 99 2.30 -8.01 11.94
N ASP A 100 1.11 -7.58 12.37
CA ASP A 100 -0.03 -8.49 12.42
C ASP A 100 -0.48 -8.94 11.03
N ILE A 101 -0.35 -8.04 10.03
CA ILE A 101 -0.66 -8.34 8.62
C ILE A 101 0.35 -9.36 8.04
N VAL A 102 1.57 -9.41 8.57
CA VAL A 102 2.62 -10.35 8.12
C VAL A 102 2.44 -11.74 8.72
N PHE A 103 1.99 -11.82 9.99
CA PHE A 103 2.01 -13.07 10.76
C PHE A 103 0.67 -13.81 10.85
N LYS A 104 -0.43 -13.22 10.36
CA LYS A 104 -1.78 -13.80 10.44
C LYS A 104 -2.46 -13.90 9.10
#